data_AF-A0A3D3F7V1-F1
#
_entry.id   AF-A0A3D3F7V1-F1
#
_cell.length_a   1.000
_cell.length_b   1.000
_cell.length_c   1.000
_cell.angle_alpha   90.00
_cell.angle_beta   90.00
_cell.angle_gamma   90.00
#
_symmetry.space_group_name_H-M   'P 1'
#
loop_
_entity.id
_entity.type
_entity.pdbx_description
1 polymer ?
#
loop_
_entity_poly.entity_id
_entity_poly.type
_entity_poly.pdbx_seq_one_letter_code
_entity_poly.pdbx_strand_id
1 'polypeptide(L)'
;MLKKQALEQISAAIRAAEKQTSGEIRVCIAASCKGEPLDAAAAKFRSLKMHVTQWHNSVLIYVSPTDHKAAIVGDSGINRIATEGFWEETLQEMLLFFR
;
A
#
# COMPACT_ATOMS: atom_id res chain seq x y z
N MET A 1 -0.54 11.53 14.40
CA MET A 1 0.39 10.39 14.26
C MET A 1 -0.26 9.16 14.89
N LEU A 2 -0.18 7.98 14.25
CA LEU A 2 -0.86 6.78 14.77
C LEU A 2 -0.30 6.34 16.12
N LYS A 3 -1.19 5.84 16.98
CA LYS A 3 -0.80 5.22 18.26
C LYS A 3 0.00 3.95 17.99
N LYS A 4 0.99 3.65 18.85
CA LYS A 4 1.83 2.44 18.76
C LYS A 4 1.00 1.16 18.59
N GLN A 5 -0.12 1.04 19.32
CA GLN A 5 -1.01 -0.12 19.25
C GLN A 5 -1.61 -0.33 17.84
N ALA A 6 -1.96 0.74 17.14
CA ALA A 6 -2.49 0.64 15.77
C ALA A 6 -1.39 0.18 14.80
N LEU A 7 -0.15 0.65 14.98
CA LEU A 7 0.99 0.21 14.16
C LEU A 7 1.29 -1.28 14.34
N GLU A 8 1.20 -1.79 15.58
CA GLU A 8 1.34 -3.21 15.90
C GLU A 8 0.22 -4.05 15.24
N GLN A 9 -1.02 -3.56 15.29
CA GLN A 9 -2.16 -4.22 14.62
C GLN A 9 -1.96 -4.29 13.11
N ILE A 10 -1.55 -3.19 12.48
CA ILE A 10 -1.23 -3.15 11.05
C ILE A 10 -0.11 -4.13 10.72
N SER A 11 0.97 -4.13 11.50
CA SER A 11 2.11 -5.05 11.30
C SER A 11 1.71 -6.51 11.46
N ALA A 12 0.83 -6.83 12.42
CA ALA A 12 0.31 -8.18 12.60
C ALA A 12 -0.58 -8.63 11.44
N ALA A 13 -1.45 -7.74 10.94
CA ALA A 13 -2.30 -8.01 9.78
C ALA A 13 -1.47 -8.27 8.51
N ILE A 14 -0.45 -7.44 8.26
CA ILE A 14 0.49 -7.63 7.14
C ILE A 14 1.16 -9.02 7.23
N ARG A 15 1.72 -9.37 8.40
CA ARG A 15 2.36 -10.68 8.60
C ARG A 15 1.40 -11.85 8.40
N ALA A 16 0.13 -11.69 8.75
CA ALA A 16 -0.87 -12.74 8.55
C ALA A 16 -1.23 -12.90 7.07
N ALA A 17 -1.27 -11.80 6.31
CA ALA A 17 -1.47 -11.82 4.87
C ALA A 17 -0.27 -12.46 4.13
N GLU A 18 0.95 -12.03 4.44
CA GLU A 18 2.19 -12.55 3.83
C GLU A 18 2.47 -14.02 4.15
N LYS A 19 1.78 -14.64 5.11
CA LYS A 19 1.83 -16.10 5.32
C LYS A 19 1.02 -16.89 4.29
N GLN A 20 0.08 -16.24 3.61
CA GLN A 20 -0.83 -16.86 2.65
C GLN A 20 -0.44 -16.56 1.20
N THR A 21 0.57 -15.70 0.98
CA THR A 21 1.05 -15.31 -0.33
C THR A 21 2.58 -15.20 -0.32
N SER A 22 3.22 -15.37 -1.49
CA SER A 22 4.63 -15.02 -1.66
C SER A 22 4.87 -13.53 -1.86
N GLY A 23 3.79 -12.73 -1.92
CA GLY A 23 3.84 -11.28 -2.09
C GLY A 23 4.29 -10.55 -0.83
N GLU A 24 4.97 -9.43 -1.02
CA GLU A 24 5.40 -8.53 0.06
C GLU A 24 4.46 -7.33 0.15
N ILE A 25 3.92 -7.06 1.33
CA ILE A 25 2.98 -5.96 1.55
C ILE A 25 3.62 -4.92 2.47
N ARG A 26 3.64 -3.66 2.06
CA ARG A 26 4.09 -2.54 2.90
C ARG A 26 3.03 -1.46 2.99
N VAL A 27 2.87 -0.91 4.19
CA VAL A 27 1.98 0.22 4.45
C VAL A 27 2.82 1.44 4.81
N CYS A 28 2.69 2.51 4.04
CA CYS A 28 3.33 3.80 4.29
C CYS A 28 2.28 4.80 4.76
N ILE A 29 2.46 5.31 5.97
CA ILE A 29 1.52 6.26 6.59
C ILE A 29 2.19 7.62 6.62
N ALA A 30 1.75 8.50 5.74
CA ALA A 30 2.30 9.83 5.58
C ALA A 30 1.51 10.86 6.40
N ALA A 31 2.22 11.77 7.06
CA ALA A 31 1.60 12.86 7.80
C ALA A 31 0.88 13.86 6.89
N SER A 32 1.39 14.07 5.68
CA SER A 32 0.71 14.83 4.62
C SER A 32 1.16 14.38 3.23
N CYS A 33 0.32 14.62 2.23
CA CYS A 33 0.52 14.33 0.81
C CYS A 33 0.23 15.59 -0.02
N LYS A 34 1.28 16.32 -0.38
CA LYS A 34 1.20 17.45 -1.31
C LYS A 34 1.15 16.92 -2.74
N GLY A 35 0.05 17.16 -3.45
CA GLY A 35 -0.18 16.67 -4.82
C GLY A 35 -0.91 15.32 -4.87
N GLU A 36 -0.64 14.56 -5.92
CA GLU A 36 -1.30 13.29 -6.21
C GLU A 36 -0.74 12.13 -5.36
N PRO A 37 -1.60 11.33 -4.70
CA PRO A 37 -1.15 10.25 -3.82
C PRO A 37 -0.45 9.12 -4.58
N LEU A 38 -0.82 8.90 -5.85
CA LEU A 38 -0.20 7.89 -6.69
C LEU A 38 1.28 8.21 -6.97
N ASP A 39 1.60 9.47 -7.26
CA ASP A 39 2.97 9.92 -7.49
C ASP A 39 3.82 9.81 -6.22
N ALA A 40 3.25 10.21 -5.07
CA ALA A 40 3.91 10.08 -3.77
C ALA A 40 4.19 8.61 -3.43
N ALA A 41 3.22 7.72 -3.69
CA ALA A 41 3.37 6.29 -3.51
C ALA A 41 4.43 5.70 -4.45
N ALA A 42 4.42 6.05 -5.74
CA ALA A 42 5.41 5.59 -6.72
C ALA A 42 6.83 6.07 -6.41
N ALA A 43 6.97 7.30 -5.90
CA ALA A 43 8.25 7.82 -5.41
C ALA A 43 8.76 7.03 -4.19
N LYS A 44 7.88 6.74 -3.23
CA LYS A 44 8.22 5.91 -2.06
C LYS A 44 8.55 4.48 -2.43
N PHE A 45 7.81 3.88 -3.35
CA PHE A 45 8.04 2.53 -3.86
C PHE A 45 9.46 2.39 -4.44
N ARG A 46 9.87 3.36 -5.27
CA ARG A 46 11.23 3.44 -5.83
C ARG A 46 12.29 3.68 -4.74
N SER A 47 12.06 4.64 -3.84
CA SER A 47 12.99 4.96 -2.75
C SER A 47 13.23 3.78 -1.80
N LEU A 48 12.20 2.97 -1.55
CA LEU A 48 12.28 1.78 -0.70
C LEU A 48 12.80 0.54 -1.44
N LYS A 49 13.16 0.69 -2.72
CA LYS A 49 13.62 -0.40 -3.59
C LYS A 49 12.68 -1.60 -3.62
N MET A 50 11.37 -1.36 -3.52
CA MET A 50 10.36 -2.43 -3.48
C MET A 50 10.24 -3.20 -4.80
N HIS A 51 10.77 -2.66 -5.90
CA HIS A 51 10.89 -3.35 -7.19
C HIS A 51 11.99 -4.42 -7.21
N VAL A 52 12.85 -4.50 -6.18
CA VAL A 52 13.95 -5.47 -6.09
C VAL A 52 13.47 -6.72 -5.34
N THR A 53 12.41 -7.33 -5.84
CA THR A 53 11.91 -8.63 -5.34
C THR A 53 12.08 -9.69 -6.41
N GLN A 54 12.31 -10.94 -6.02
CA GLN A 54 12.56 -12.03 -6.97
C GLN A 54 11.39 -12.24 -7.95
N TRP A 55 10.17 -11.96 -7.49
CA TRP A 55 8.93 -12.23 -8.23
C TRP A 55 8.18 -10.97 -8.67
N HIS A 56 8.74 -9.79 -8.41
CA HIS A 56 8.08 -8.51 -8.69
C HIS A 56 6.64 -8.47 -8.17
N ASN A 57 6.44 -8.92 -6.93
CA ASN A 57 5.13 -9.12 -6.32
C ASN A 57 4.98 -8.33 -5.02
N SER A 58 5.61 -7.16 -4.97
CA SER A 58 5.47 -6.25 -3.83
C SER A 58 4.33 -5.26 -4.04
N VAL A 59 3.66 -4.89 -2.96
CA VAL A 59 2.56 -3.93 -2.93
C VAL A 59 2.83 -2.88 -1.88
N LEU A 60 2.74 -1.61 -2.26
CA LEU A 60 2.78 -0.48 -1.36
C LEU A 60 1.40 0.14 -1.24
N ILE A 61 0.87 0.14 -0.03
CA ILE A 61 -0.34 0.88 0.34
C ILE A 61 0.12 2.20 0.96
N TYR A 62 -0.16 3.31 0.29
CA TYR A 62 0.12 4.66 0.79
C TYR A 62 -1.15 5.27 1.36
N VAL A 63 -1.08 5.77 2.59
CA VAL A 63 -2.20 6.41 3.26
C VAL A 63 -1.74 7.72 3.89
N SER A 64 -2.45 8.80 3.59
CA SER A 64 -2.32 10.09 4.27
C SER A 64 -3.64 10.44 4.97
N PRO A 65 -3.80 10.09 6.27
CA PRO A 65 -5.04 10.33 6.99
C PRO A 65 -5.41 11.81 7.09
N THR A 66 -4.41 12.69 7.22
CA THR A 66 -4.61 14.14 7.36
C THR A 66 -5.23 14.76 6.11
N ASP A 67 -4.86 14.27 4.93
CA ASP A 67 -5.32 14.81 3.65
C ASP A 67 -6.45 13.95 3.03
N HIS A 68 -6.93 12.92 3.73
CA HIS A 68 -7.90 11.93 3.24
C HIS A 68 -7.53 11.35 1.87
N LYS A 69 -6.23 11.09 1.67
CA LYS A 69 -5.68 10.56 0.42
C LYS A 69 -5.10 9.19 0.62
N ALA A 70 -5.32 8.29 -0.33
CA ALA A 70 -4.69 6.98 -0.36
C ALA A 70 -4.38 6.57 -1.80
N ALA A 71 -3.40 5.69 -1.96
CA ALA A 71 -3.04 5.08 -3.23
C ALA A 71 -2.43 3.70 -3.00
N ILE A 72 -2.60 2.81 -3.97
CA ILE A 72 -2.01 1.47 -3.95
C ILE A 72 -1.12 1.33 -5.18
N VAL A 73 0.12 0.90 -4.96
CA VAL A 73 1.10 0.67 -6.03
C VAL A 73 1.59 -0.77 -5.93
N GLY A 74 1.20 -1.59 -6.90
CA GLY A 74 1.72 -2.94 -7.10
C GLY A 74 2.89 -2.95 -8.08
N ASP A 75 3.82 -3.88 -7.87
CA ASP A 75 4.88 -4.19 -8.82
C ASP A 75 4.33 -4.93 -10.06
N SER A 76 5.14 -4.97 -11.10
CA SER A 76 4.81 -5.48 -12.43
C SER A 76 4.37 -6.95 -12.46
N GLY A 77 4.84 -7.79 -11.55
CA GLY A 77 4.43 -9.19 -11.46
C GLY A 77 2.97 -9.34 -11.03
N ILE A 78 2.52 -8.54 -10.05
CA ILE A 78 1.10 -8.50 -9.65
C ILE A 78 0.26 -7.79 -10.70
N ASN A 79 0.73 -6.67 -11.26
CA ASN A 79 -0.04 -5.94 -12.27
C ASN A 79 -0.30 -6.74 -13.55
N ARG A 80 0.51 -7.77 -13.84
CA ARG A 80 0.28 -8.67 -14.98
C ARG A 80 -0.87 -9.65 -14.76
N ILE A 81 -1.15 -10.02 -13.51
CA ILE A 81 -2.18 -11.00 -13.14
C ILE A 81 -3.44 -10.34 -12.57
N ALA A 82 -3.31 -9.09 -12.08
CA ALA A 82 -4.43 -8.30 -11.61
C ALA A 82 -5.37 -7.98 -12.77
N THR A 83 -6.66 -8.14 -12.53
CA THR A 83 -7.70 -7.72 -13.48
C THR A 83 -7.77 -6.21 -13.54
N GLU A 84 -8.30 -5.69 -14.64
CA GLU A 84 -8.64 -4.28 -14.76
C GLU A 84 -9.56 -3.87 -13.59
N GLY A 85 -9.31 -2.71 -12.98
CA GLY A 85 -10.08 -2.22 -11.83
C GLY A 85 -9.69 -2.80 -10.47
N PHE A 86 -8.88 -3.87 -10.38
CA PHE A 86 -8.55 -4.53 -9.10
C PHE A 86 -8.05 -3.56 -8.00
N TRP A 87 -7.11 -2.68 -8.36
CA TRP A 87 -6.55 -1.70 -7.42
C TRP A 87 -7.52 -0.56 -7.10
N GLU A 88 -8.36 -0.17 -8.06
CA GLU A 88 -9.38 0.87 -7.88
C GLU A 88 -10.45 0.37 -6.90
N GLU A 89 -10.96 -0.85 -7.10
CA GLU A 89 -11.92 -1.51 -6.21
C GLU A 89 -11.35 -1.65 -4.80
N THR A 90 -10.13 -2.16 -4.67
CA THR A 90 -9.45 -2.30 -3.37
C THR A 90 -9.30 -0.94 -2.67
N LEU A 91 -8.93 0.10 -3.41
CA LEU A 91 -8.81 1.46 -2.87
C LEU A 91 -10.17 2.01 -2.42
N GLN A 92 -11.22 1.82 -3.22
CA GLN A 92 -12.58 2.25 -2.89
C GLN A 92 -13.08 1.57 -1.62
N GLU A 93 -12.89 0.26 -1.47
CA GLU A 93 -13.23 -0.47 -0.25
C GLU A 93 -12.49 0.10 0.97
N MET A 94 -11.19 0.36 0.85
CA MET A 94 -10.41 0.96 1.93
C MET A 94 -10.93 2.34 2.34
N LEU A 95 -11.30 3.17 1.36
CA LEU A 95 -11.81 4.52 1.61
C LEU A 95 -13.13 4.54 2.38
N LEU A 96 -13.96 3.48 2.30
CA LEU A 96 -15.19 3.36 3.11
C LEU A 96 -14.91 3.34 4.62
N PHE A 97 -13.74 2.89 5.03
CA PHE A 97 -13.33 2.85 6.44
C PHE A 97 -12.68 4.15 6.92
N PHE A 98 -12.36 5.08 6.01
CA PHE A 98 -11.75 6.35 6.34
C PHE A 98 -12.85 7.38 6.57
N ARG A 99 -13.25 7.53 7.84
CA ARG A 99 -14.28 8.47 8.28
C ARG A 99 -13.72 9.87 8.53
#